data_AF-A0A0B8P0E4-F1
#
_entry.id   AF-A0A0B8P0E4-F1
#
_cell.length_a   1.000
_cell.length_b   1.000
_cell.length_c   1.000
_cell.angle_alpha   90.00
_cell.angle_beta   90.00
_cell.angle_gamma   90.00
#
_symmetry.space_group_name_H-M   'P 1'
#
loop_
_entity.id
_entity.type
_entity.pdbx_description
1 polymer ?
#
loop_
_entity_poly.entity_id
_entity_poly.type
_entity_poly.pdbx_seq_one_letter_code
_entity_poly.pdbx_strand_id
1 'polypeptide(L)'
;MVRIDGDVRRLEIDALTENEVHNLVFDIMDDAQRSEFEAKLEIDFSIELQSVGRFRVNAFQQSRGASAVFRTIPTVIPSLEELETPRSLKRLPIMRRA
;
A
#
# COMPACT_ATOMS: atom_id res chain seq x y z
N MET A 1 12.31 -4.03 -2.78
CA MET A 1 11.93 -5.46 -2.74
C MET A 1 10.54 -5.59 -3.34
N VAL A 2 10.21 -6.71 -3.96
CA VAL A 2 8.88 -6.98 -4.51
C VAL A 2 8.38 -8.34 -4.04
N ARG A 3 7.07 -8.47 -3.81
CA ARG A 3 6.45 -9.75 -3.50
C ARG A 3 5.83 -10.34 -4.77
N ILE A 4 6.25 -11.53 -5.17
CA ILE A 4 5.71 -12.26 -6.32
C ILE A 4 5.32 -13.65 -5.82
N ASP A 5 4.07 -14.04 -6.03
CA ASP A 5 3.52 -15.33 -5.60
C ASP A 5 3.76 -15.67 -4.11
N GLY A 6 3.74 -14.63 -3.27
CA GLY A 6 3.97 -14.77 -1.82
C GLY A 6 5.43 -14.58 -1.41
N ASP A 7 6.40 -14.73 -2.31
CA ASP A 7 7.82 -14.62 -2.01
C ASP A 7 8.36 -13.20 -2.18
N VAL A 8 9.14 -12.74 -1.20
CA VAL A 8 9.79 -11.41 -1.25
C VAL A 8 11.15 -11.52 -1.90
N ARG A 9 11.33 -10.84 -3.03
CA ARG A 9 12.58 -10.81 -3.80
C ARG A 9 13.19 -9.40 -3.78
N ARG A 10 14.53 -9.34 -3.71
CA ARG A 10 15.27 -8.08 -3.91
C ARG A 10 15.28 -7.75 -5.41
N LEU A 11 15.25 -6.45 -5.72
CA LEU A 11 15.41 -5.97 -7.08
C LEU A 11 16.92 -5.82 -7.35
N GLU A 12 17.32 -5.98 -8.61
CA GLU A 12 18.70 -5.71 -9.06
C GLU A 12 18.91 -4.20 -9.22
N ILE A 13 18.84 -3.49 -8.10
CA ILE A 13 19.11 -2.05 -7.97
C ILE A 13 20.09 -1.84 -6.83
N ASP A 14 20.76 -0.69 -6.84
CA ASP A 14 21.63 -0.29 -5.73
C ASP A 14 20.81 -0.15 -4.44
N ALA A 15 21.47 -0.44 -3.32
CA ALA A 15 20.86 -0.31 -2.01
C ALA A 15 20.53 1.16 -1.74
N LEU A 16 19.25 1.44 -1.46
CA LEU A 16 18.81 2.78 -1.10
C LEU A 16 19.36 3.17 0.28
N THR A 17 19.87 4.39 0.37
CA THR A 17 20.28 5.05 1.60
C THR A 17 19.05 5.53 2.39
N GLU A 18 19.24 5.81 3.68
CA GLU A 18 18.18 6.35 4.54
C GLU A 18 17.59 7.65 3.98
N ASN A 19 18.44 8.56 3.51
CA ASN A 19 18.01 9.84 2.93
C ASN A 19 17.20 9.64 1.64
N GLU A 20 17.59 8.70 0.79
CA GLU A 20 16.83 8.41 -0.44
C GLU A 20 15.45 7.84 -0.10
N VAL A 21 15.36 6.91 0.85
CA VAL A 21 14.05 6.36 1.27
C VAL A 21 13.20 7.45 1.92
N HIS A 22 13.78 8.29 2.77
CA HIS A 22 13.05 9.40 3.39
C HIS A 22 12.45 10.33 2.33
N ASN A 23 13.25 10.78 1.36
CA ASN A 23 12.77 11.67 0.29
C ASN A 23 11.65 11.00 -0.52
N LEU A 24 11.82 9.74 -0.92
CA LEU A 24 10.81 9.00 -1.69
C LEU A 24 9.48 8.85 -0.92
N VAL A 25 9.53 8.63 0.39
CA VAL A 25 8.34 8.50 1.24
C VAL A 25 7.64 9.86 1.41
N PHE A 26 8.39 10.95 1.57
CA PHE A 26 7.82 12.29 1.73
C PHE A 26 7.28 12.87 0.41
N ASP A 27 7.86 12.51 -0.74
CA ASP A 27 7.43 12.97 -2.06
C ASP A 27 6.02 12.50 -2.43
N ILE A 28 5.57 11.38 -1.89
CA ILE A 28 4.22 10.82 -2.13
C ILE A 28 3.17 11.28 -1.12
N MET A 29 3.58 12.06 -0.11
CA MET A 29 2.70 12.55 0.95
C MET A 29 2.32 14.02 0.75
N ASP A 30 1.09 14.37 1.13
CA ASP A 30 0.70 15.77 1.33
C ASP A 30 1.15 16.29 2.71
N ASP A 31 1.01 17.60 2.94
CA ASP A 31 1.49 18.24 4.19
C ASP A 31 0.78 17.73 5.45
N ALA A 32 -0.51 17.35 5.35
CA ALA A 32 -1.25 16.80 6.47
C ALA A 32 -0.75 15.39 6.81
N GLN A 33 -0.51 14.57 5.79
CA GLN A 33 0.05 13.23 5.92
C GLN A 33 1.47 13.26 6.49
N ARG A 34 2.32 14.20 6.04
CA ARG A 34 3.66 14.41 6.59
C ARG A 34 3.61 14.76 8.07
N SER A 35 2.75 15.69 8.45
CA SER A 35 2.59 16.07 9.87
C SER A 35 2.11 14.90 10.73
N GLU A 36 1.17 14.09 10.22
CA GLU A 36 0.71 12.90 10.93
C GLU A 36 1.81 11.83 11.05
N PHE A 37 2.57 11.61 9.99
CA PHE A 37 3.71 10.70 10.00
C PHE A 37 4.79 11.15 11.00
N GLU A 38 5.14 12.44 11.03
CA GLU A 38 6.11 12.98 11.98
C GLU A 38 5.63 12.86 13.43
N ALA A 39 4.33 13.03 13.67
CA ALA A 39 3.74 12.94 15.01
C ALA A 39 3.60 11.50 15.51
N LYS A 40 3.23 10.56 14.64
CA LYS A 40 2.91 9.17 15.00
C LYS A 40 3.98 8.16 14.64
N LEU A 41 4.94 8.55 13.80
CA LEU A 41 5.96 7.69 13.18
C LEU A 41 5.38 6.59 12.28
N GLU A 42 4.10 6.70 11.93
CA GLU A 42 3.38 5.80 11.03
C GLU A 42 2.17 6.50 10.39
N ILE A 43 1.82 6.07 9.17
CA ILE A 43 0.60 6.50 8.48
C ILE A 43 0.16 5.45 7.43
N ASP A 44 -1.14 5.36 7.18
CA ASP A 44 -1.72 4.55 6.09
C ASP A 44 -2.60 5.45 5.22
N PHE A 45 -2.33 5.45 3.92
CA PHE A 45 -3.06 6.26 2.94
C PHE A 45 -3.12 5.53 1.60
N SER A 46 -3.90 6.07 0.66
CA SER A 46 -4.00 5.54 -0.70
C SER A 46 -3.57 6.58 -1.71
N ILE A 47 -2.81 6.15 -2.71
CA ILE A 47 -2.40 6.98 -3.84
C ILE A 47 -2.85 6.35 -5.15
N GLU A 48 -3.05 7.21 -6.14
CA GLU A 48 -3.28 6.80 -7.52
C GLU A 48 -2.15 7.34 -8.38
N LEU A 49 -1.42 6.44 -9.04
CA LEU A 49 -0.38 6.77 -9.99
C LEU A 49 -0.96 6.62 -11.39
N GLN A 50 -1.06 7.74 -12.10
CA GLN A 50 -1.62 7.79 -13.44
C GLN A 50 -0.91 6.78 -14.35
N SER A 51 -1.69 5.95 -15.05
CA SER A 51 -1.21 4.89 -15.95
C SER A 51 -0.50 3.70 -15.30
N VAL A 52 -0.34 3.67 -13.97
CA VAL A 52 0.27 2.52 -13.25
C VAL A 52 -0.77 1.79 -12.41
N GLY A 53 -1.58 2.52 -11.65
CA GLY A 53 -2.63 1.94 -10.82
C GLY A 53 -2.74 2.60 -9.44
N ARG A 54 -3.56 2.00 -8.58
CA ARG A 54 -3.81 2.46 -7.22
C ARG A 54 -3.03 1.64 -6.22
N PHE A 55 -2.55 2.30 -5.17
CA PHE A 55 -1.78 1.67 -4.11
C PHE A 55 -2.30 2.09 -2.75
N ARG A 56 -2.35 1.13 -1.83
CA ARG A 56 -2.43 1.40 -0.39
C ARG A 56 -1.01 1.43 0.15
N VAL A 57 -0.61 2.57 0.66
CA VAL A 57 0.73 2.83 1.20
C VAL A 57 0.64 2.82 2.71
N ASN A 58 1.55 2.07 3.34
CA ASN A 58 1.81 2.20 4.77
C ASN A 58 3.26 2.65 4.92
N ALA A 59 3.46 3.84 5.47
CA ALA A 59 4.76 4.39 5.80
C ALA A 59 4.96 4.35 7.31
N PHE A 60 6.15 3.96 7.77
CA PHE A 60 6.48 3.79 9.18
C PHE A 60 7.99 4.00 9.42
N GLN A 61 8.34 4.37 10.65
CA GLN A 61 9.73 4.42 11.09
C GLN A 61 10.18 3.03 11.59
N GLN A 62 11.35 2.58 11.14
CA GLN A 62 12.04 1.42 11.70
C GLN A 62 13.44 1.79 12.21
N SER A 63 14.16 0.82 12.76
CA SER A 63 15.51 1.02 13.32
C SER A 63 16.56 1.54 12.33
N ARG A 64 16.31 1.39 11.03
CA ARG A 64 17.19 1.86 9.94
C ARG A 64 16.68 3.13 9.23
N GLY A 65 15.67 3.80 9.78
CA GLY A 65 15.08 4.99 9.20
C GLY A 65 13.64 4.78 8.71
N ALA A 66 13.18 5.72 7.89
CA ALA A 66 11.85 5.68 7.27
C ALA A 66 11.71 4.47 6.34
N SER A 67 10.50 3.92 6.22
CA SER A 67 10.21 2.80 5.34
C SER A 67 8.75 2.83 4.90
N ALA A 68 8.48 2.25 3.73
CA ALA A 68 7.13 2.16 3.21
C ALA A 68 6.85 0.82 2.51
N VAL A 69 5.61 0.37 2.63
CA VAL A 69 5.08 -0.81 1.94
C VAL A 69 3.94 -0.39 1.03
N PHE A 70 4.08 -0.71 -0.25
CA PHE A 70 3.08 -0.43 -1.28
C PHE A 70 2.32 -1.72 -1.60
N ARG A 71 1.00 -1.67 -1.49
CA ARG A 71 0.12 -2.78 -1.88
C ARG A 71 -0.76 -2.32 -3.04
N THR A 72 -0.71 -3.05 -4.15
CA THR A 72 -1.58 -2.80 -5.31
C THR A 72 -3.04 -2.98 -4.92
N ILE A 73 -3.86 -1.99 -5.27
CA ILE A 73 -5.32 -2.07 -5.20
C ILE A 73 -5.80 -2.42 -6.61
N PRO A 74 -6.45 -3.59 -6.82
CA PRO A 74 -6.99 -3.96 -8.12
C PRO A 74 -7.98 -2.90 -8.63
N THR A 75 -7.88 -2.54 -9.91
CA THR A 75 -8.81 -1.61 -10.55
C THR A 75 -10.15 -2.27 -10.84
N VAL A 76 -10.12 -3.56 -11.20
CA VAL A 76 -11.30 -4.39 -11.39
C VAL A 76 -11.58 -5.13 -10.09
N ILE A 77 -12.76 -4.90 -9.51
CA ILE A 77 -13.22 -5.64 -8.33
C ILE A 77 -13.66 -7.03 -8.81
N PRO A 78 -13.05 -8.12 -8.33
CA PRO A 78 -13.43 -9.46 -8.74
C PRO A 78 -14.83 -9.78 -8.22
N SER A 79 -15.59 -10.46 -9.05
CA SER A 79 -16.89 -11.02 -8.71
C SER A 79 -16.75 -12.14 -7.68
N LEU A 80 -17.87 -12.45 -7.00
CA LEU A 80 -17.92 -13.59 -6.07
C LEU A 80 -17.59 -14.93 -6.75
N GLU A 81 -17.84 -15.04 -8.06
CA GLU A 81 -17.56 -16.25 -8.84
C GLU A 81 -16.07 -16.38 -9.14
N GLU A 82 -15.40 -15.28 -9.51
CA GLU A 82 -13.94 -15.24 -9.73
C GLU A 82 -13.15 -15.44 -8.44
N LEU A 83 -13.74 -15.12 -7.28
CA LEU A 83 -13.18 -15.40 -5.97
C LEU A 83 -13.45 -16.83 -5.47
N GLU A 84 -14.06 -17.68 -6.31
CA GLU A 84 -14.44 -19.07 -5.99
C GLU A 84 -15.21 -19.21 -4.67
N THR A 85 -16.02 -18.20 -4.35
CA THR A 85 -16.67 -18.15 -3.04
C THR A 85 -17.86 -19.11 -2.93
N PRO A 86 -18.15 -19.63 -1.72
CA PRO A 86 -19.34 -20.42 -1.48
C PRO A 86 -20.62 -19.66 -1.85
N ARG A 87 -21.55 -20.34 -2.53
CA ARG A 87 -22.85 -19.74 -2.94
C ARG A 87 -23.66 -19.16 -1.78
N SER A 88 -23.42 -19.60 -0.55
CA SER A 88 -24.02 -19.03 0.66
C SER A 88 -23.69 -17.55 0.85
N LEU A 89 -22.52 -17.06 0.40
CA LEU A 89 -22.13 -15.65 0.50
C LEU A 89 -22.98 -14.73 -0.38
N LYS A 90 -23.58 -15.23 -1.48
CA LYS A 90 -24.52 -14.44 -2.31
C LYS A 90 -25.78 -14.02 -1.55
N ARG A 91 -26.11 -14.68 -0.43
CA ARG A 91 -27.31 -14.40 0.37
C ARG A 91 -27.03 -13.44 1.53
N LEU A 92 -25.76 -13.08 1.78
CA LEU A 92 -25.44 -12.05 2.77
C LEU A 92 -25.94 -10.70 2.24
N PRO A 93 -26.74 -9.94 3.01
CA PRO A 93 -27.05 -8.58 2.63
C PRO A 93 -25.74 -7.82 2.55
N ILE A 94 -25.47 -7.21 1.40
CA ILE A 94 -24.38 -6.25 1.24
C ILE A 94 -24.72 -5.09 2.17
N MET A 95 -24.24 -5.12 3.41
CA MET A 95 -24.38 -4.01 4.34
C MET A 95 -23.66 -2.83 3.70
N ARG A 96 -24.44 -1.93 3.10
CA ARG A 96 -23.99 -0.57 2.81
C ARG A 96 -23.53 -0.01 4.14
N ARG A 97 -22.22 0.24 4.26
CA ARG A 97 -21.70 1.08 5.34
C ARG A 97 -22.36 2.45 5.15
N ALA A 98 -23.14 2.85 6.16
CA ALA A 98 -23.65 4.21 6.31
C ALA A 98 -22.48 5.18 6.55
#